data_AF-A0A1V9YLU7-F1
#
_entry.id   AF-A0A1V9YLU7-F1
#
_cell.length_a   1.000
_cell.length_b   1.000
_cell.length_c   1.000
_cell.angle_alpha   90.00
_cell.angle_beta   90.00
_cell.angle_gamma   90.00
#
_symmetry.space_group_name_H-M   'P 1'
#
loop_
_entity.id
_entity.type
_entity.pdbx_description
1 polymer ?
#
loop_
_entity_poly.entity_id
_entity_poly.type
_entity_poly.pdbx_seq_one_letter_code
_entity_poly.pdbx_strand_id
1 'polypeptide(L)'
;MCPQCDALDTAATSRAPLSPFAPTVPTTALEELNVQQIIHLLTLADFPKELITGVQVKEVNGEALKHCDSHHDLSELGISDPATAVYVLRQIERFKLCGVPSSFLPFTPSPTEIYRIHSVKVPSKCIHLASGANNHAPNGDRCHLWTTVVDSRHHAQEWVFVDGLIKSVKDPTKCIHVMSGSTSPAFNGDLCHLWHIVPGRHAAQEWILDGKLLKSAKCPTKCIHLASGRNPSYNGDVCHLWDIQVGDYAAQEWILVPFSDPPPSLGF
;
A
#
# COMPACT_ATOMS: atom_id res chain seq x y z
N MET A 1 32.35 -46.82 -56.07
CA MET A 1 32.59 -47.48 -54.77
C MET A 1 32.83 -46.38 -53.74
N CYS A 2 31.89 -46.17 -52.80
CA CYS A 2 32.20 -45.62 -51.46
C CYS A 2 32.89 -46.73 -50.63
N PRO A 3 33.61 -46.47 -49.51
CA PRO A 3 33.27 -45.56 -48.39
C PRO A 3 34.50 -44.69 -47.96
N GLN A 4 34.52 -43.80 -46.95
CA GLN A 4 34.01 -43.91 -45.58
C GLN A 4 34.09 -42.54 -44.87
N CYS A 5 33.12 -42.31 -43.98
CA CYS A 5 32.91 -41.13 -43.15
C CYS A 5 33.60 -41.32 -41.79
N ASP A 6 34.22 -40.28 -41.23
CA ASP A 6 34.63 -40.24 -39.82
C ASP A 6 33.93 -39.10 -39.06
N ALA A 7 33.55 -39.44 -37.84
CA ALA A 7 32.59 -38.79 -36.97
C ALA A 7 33.12 -37.52 -36.29
N LEU A 8 32.22 -36.55 -36.09
CA LEU A 8 32.39 -35.44 -35.16
C LEU A 8 31.53 -35.69 -33.91
N ASP A 9 32.20 -35.63 -32.77
CA ASP A 9 31.71 -35.80 -31.40
C ASP A 9 30.50 -34.91 -31.07
N THR A 10 29.39 -35.55 -30.64
CA THR A 10 28.26 -34.89 -29.98
C THR A 10 28.40 -35.00 -28.47
N ALA A 11 29.00 -33.98 -27.84
CA ALA A 11 28.95 -33.82 -26.39
C ALA A 11 27.55 -33.38 -25.95
N ALA A 12 26.75 -34.33 -25.46
CA ALA A 12 25.46 -34.07 -24.84
C ALA A 12 25.65 -33.53 -23.42
N THR A 13 25.55 -32.21 -23.26
CA THR A 13 25.51 -31.56 -21.94
C THR A 13 24.17 -31.87 -21.27
N SER A 14 24.20 -32.81 -20.32
CA SER A 14 23.08 -33.15 -19.44
C SER A 14 22.59 -31.89 -18.70
N ARG A 15 21.44 -31.35 -19.14
CA ARG A 15 20.73 -30.30 -18.40
C ARG A 15 20.10 -30.94 -17.18
N ALA A 16 20.55 -30.54 -16.00
CA ALA A 16 19.91 -30.90 -14.73
C ALA A 16 18.42 -30.47 -14.77
N PRO A 17 17.50 -31.31 -14.29
CA PRO A 17 16.09 -30.99 -14.25
C PRO A 17 15.87 -29.74 -13.38
N LEU A 18 15.23 -28.72 -13.97
CA LEU A 18 14.83 -27.51 -13.28
C LEU A 18 13.91 -27.88 -12.10
N SER A 19 14.28 -27.43 -10.90
CA SER A 19 13.52 -27.66 -9.67
C SER A 19 12.09 -27.12 -9.82
N PRO A 20 11.05 -27.96 -9.63
CA PRO A 20 9.65 -27.58 -9.92
C PRO A 20 8.98 -26.66 -8.88
N PHE A 21 9.75 -26.03 -7.98
CA PHE A 21 9.21 -25.27 -6.85
C PHE A 21 9.83 -23.88 -6.69
N ALA A 22 9.97 -23.12 -7.78
CA ALA A 22 10.15 -21.68 -7.62
C ALA A 22 8.85 -21.11 -7.03
N PRO A 23 8.87 -20.42 -5.88
CA PRO A 23 7.66 -19.81 -5.32
C PRO A 23 7.11 -18.82 -6.34
N THR A 24 5.87 -19.05 -6.76
CA THR A 24 5.15 -18.13 -7.64
C THR A 24 4.94 -16.82 -6.90
N VAL A 25 5.56 -15.75 -7.40
CA VAL A 25 5.34 -14.38 -6.89
C VAL A 25 3.85 -14.07 -7.04
N PRO A 26 3.16 -13.55 -6.00
CA PRO A 26 1.78 -13.14 -6.12
C PRO A 26 1.60 -12.04 -7.19
N THR A 27 0.57 -12.17 -8.00
CA THR A 27 0.27 -11.24 -9.11
C THR A 27 -1.20 -10.87 -9.12
N THR A 28 -1.51 -9.67 -9.60
CA THR A 28 -2.86 -9.16 -9.86
C THR A 28 -3.08 -9.06 -11.37
N ALA A 29 -4.28 -9.37 -11.86
CA ALA A 29 -4.57 -9.26 -13.29
C ALA A 29 -4.52 -7.78 -13.73
N LEU A 30 -4.09 -7.50 -14.97
CA LEU A 30 -3.94 -6.13 -15.44
C LEU A 30 -5.27 -5.38 -15.40
N GLU A 31 -6.36 -6.02 -15.85
CA GLU A 31 -7.73 -5.48 -15.87
C GLU A 31 -8.28 -5.06 -14.51
N GLU A 32 -7.78 -5.66 -13.42
CA GLU A 32 -8.25 -5.38 -12.05
C GLU A 32 -7.65 -4.09 -11.49
N LEU A 33 -6.67 -3.50 -12.17
CA LEU A 33 -5.99 -2.31 -11.69
C LEU A 33 -6.85 -1.06 -11.85
N ASN A 34 -7.00 -0.30 -10.77
CA ASN A 34 -7.63 1.01 -10.83
C ASN A 34 -6.65 2.10 -11.32
N VAL A 35 -7.18 3.29 -11.61
CA VAL A 35 -6.42 4.44 -12.13
C VAL A 35 -5.21 4.79 -11.24
N GLN A 36 -5.35 4.72 -9.91
CA GLN A 36 -4.26 5.06 -8.98
C GLN A 36 -3.14 4.03 -9.01
N GLN A 37 -3.48 2.75 -9.14
CA GLN A 37 -2.51 1.67 -9.30
C GLN A 37 -1.74 1.81 -10.63
N ILE A 38 -2.41 2.18 -11.72
CA ILE A 38 -1.76 2.48 -13.00
C ILE A 38 -0.82 3.69 -12.87
N ILE A 39 -1.26 4.79 -12.27
CA ILE A 39 -0.43 5.98 -12.02
C ILE A 39 0.81 5.60 -11.20
N HIS A 40 0.66 4.76 -10.18
CA HIS A 40 1.77 4.30 -9.36
C HIS A 40 2.77 3.47 -10.18
N LEU A 41 2.30 2.53 -11.01
CA LEU A 41 3.17 1.75 -11.90
C LEU A 41 3.95 2.64 -12.88
N LEU A 42 3.28 3.62 -13.47
CA LEU A 42 3.92 4.58 -14.38
C LEU A 42 4.97 5.44 -13.65
N THR A 43 4.67 5.85 -12.42
CA THR A 43 5.62 6.60 -11.58
C THR A 43 6.84 5.75 -11.22
N LEU A 44 6.65 4.49 -10.81
CA LEU A 44 7.74 3.57 -10.49
C LEU A 44 8.64 3.28 -11.69
N ALA A 45 8.08 3.30 -12.89
CA ALA A 45 8.81 3.12 -14.14
C ALA A 45 9.42 4.41 -14.71
N ASP A 46 9.38 5.51 -13.95
CA ASP A 46 9.95 6.82 -14.28
C ASP A 46 9.42 7.42 -15.61
N PHE A 47 8.12 7.22 -15.87
CA PHE A 47 7.49 7.84 -17.03
C PHE A 47 7.28 9.35 -16.86
N PRO A 48 7.23 10.13 -17.96
CA PRO A 48 7.01 11.57 -17.91
C PRO A 48 5.72 11.97 -17.18
N LYS A 49 5.76 13.10 -16.45
CA LYS A 49 4.61 13.60 -15.67
C LYS A 49 3.40 13.94 -16.53
N GLU A 50 3.62 14.33 -17.78
CA GLU A 50 2.60 14.64 -18.77
C GLU A 50 1.75 13.40 -19.07
N LEU A 51 2.40 12.24 -19.18
CA LEU A 51 1.72 10.96 -19.36
C LEU A 51 0.89 10.59 -18.13
N ILE A 52 1.48 10.68 -16.95
CA ILE A 52 0.78 10.38 -15.69
C ILE A 52 -0.46 11.26 -15.55
N THR A 53 -0.32 12.55 -15.87
CA THR A 53 -1.44 13.52 -15.87
C THR A 53 -2.50 13.13 -16.91
N GLY A 54 -2.09 12.73 -18.12
CA GLY A 54 -3.02 12.26 -19.16
C GLY A 54 -3.83 11.04 -18.75
N VAL A 55 -3.17 10.05 -18.15
CA VAL A 55 -3.80 8.84 -17.59
C VAL A 55 -4.78 9.19 -16.48
N GLN A 56 -4.40 10.11 -15.59
CA GLN A 56 -5.28 10.58 -14.51
C GLN A 56 -6.52 11.30 -15.07
N VAL A 57 -6.34 12.23 -16.01
CA VAL A 57 -7.44 13.03 -16.59
C VAL A 57 -8.41 12.18 -17.40
N LYS A 58 -7.90 11.16 -18.11
CA LYS A 58 -8.71 10.23 -18.92
C LYS A 58 -9.21 9.02 -18.14
N GLU A 59 -8.94 8.96 -16.83
CA GLU A 59 -9.30 7.83 -15.96
C GLU A 59 -8.87 6.46 -16.52
N VAL A 60 -7.67 6.39 -17.10
CA VAL A 60 -7.16 5.15 -17.71
C VAL A 60 -6.86 4.14 -16.60
N ASN A 61 -7.64 3.06 -16.59
CA ASN A 61 -7.48 1.94 -15.68
C ASN A 61 -6.86 0.72 -16.39
N GLY A 62 -6.71 -0.36 -15.65
CA GLY A 62 -6.19 -1.63 -16.13
C GLY A 62 -6.97 -2.21 -17.31
N GLU A 63 -8.30 -2.14 -17.27
CA GLU A 63 -9.18 -2.60 -18.35
C GLU A 63 -8.93 -1.81 -19.64
N ALA A 64 -8.79 -0.48 -19.57
CA ALA A 64 -8.45 0.34 -20.73
C ALA A 64 -7.09 -0.05 -21.33
N LEU A 65 -6.07 -0.25 -20.50
CA LEU A 65 -4.73 -0.66 -20.97
C LEU A 65 -4.71 -2.08 -21.56
N LYS A 66 -5.56 -2.97 -21.08
CA LYS A 66 -5.69 -4.34 -21.62
C LYS A 66 -6.12 -4.33 -23.09
N HIS A 67 -6.87 -3.33 -23.53
CA HIS A 67 -7.31 -3.22 -24.93
C HIS A 67 -6.33 -2.45 -25.82
N CYS A 68 -5.24 -1.91 -25.29
CA CYS A 68 -4.19 -1.31 -26.10
C CYS A 68 -3.35 -2.41 -26.76
N ASP A 69 -3.32 -2.44 -28.08
CA ASP A 69 -2.52 -3.37 -28.90
C ASP A 69 -1.66 -2.63 -29.95
N SER A 70 -1.88 -1.33 -30.12
CA SER A 70 -1.23 -0.52 -31.12
C SER A 70 -0.63 0.77 -30.54
N HIS A 71 0.30 1.34 -31.30
CA HIS A 71 0.82 2.67 -31.02
C HIS A 71 -0.30 3.73 -31.07
N HIS A 72 -1.32 3.52 -31.90
CA HIS A 72 -2.42 4.44 -32.03
C HIS A 72 -3.23 4.54 -30.73
N ASP A 73 -3.57 3.40 -30.11
CA ASP A 73 -4.31 3.38 -28.84
C ASP A 73 -3.55 4.13 -27.74
N LEU A 74 -2.23 3.89 -27.64
CA LEU A 74 -1.40 4.60 -26.66
C LEU A 74 -1.30 6.10 -26.95
N SER A 75 -1.32 6.50 -28.22
CA SER A 75 -1.35 7.91 -28.60
C SER A 75 -2.68 8.58 -28.19
N GLU A 76 -3.80 7.86 -28.27
CA GLU A 76 -5.08 8.32 -27.74
C GLU A 76 -5.07 8.47 -26.22
N LEU A 77 -4.18 7.78 -25.52
CA LEU A 77 -3.93 7.95 -24.09
C LEU A 77 -2.92 9.08 -23.77
N GLY A 78 -2.30 9.68 -24.78
CA GLY A 78 -1.31 10.77 -24.64
C GLY A 78 0.14 10.33 -24.73
N ILE A 79 0.43 9.08 -25.08
CA ILE A 79 1.79 8.57 -25.34
C ILE A 79 2.07 8.73 -26.83
N SER A 80 2.61 9.89 -27.22
CA SER A 80 2.89 10.19 -28.63
C SER A 80 4.32 9.84 -29.08
N ASP A 81 5.26 9.66 -28.14
CA ASP A 81 6.62 9.25 -28.45
C ASP A 81 6.68 7.75 -28.86
N PRO A 82 7.13 7.41 -30.07
CA PRO A 82 7.10 6.03 -30.55
C PRO A 82 7.93 5.05 -29.74
N ALA A 83 9.09 5.48 -29.22
CA ALA A 83 9.95 4.62 -28.42
C ALA A 83 9.29 4.27 -27.07
N THR A 84 8.72 5.28 -26.42
CA THR A 84 7.95 5.14 -25.18
C THR A 84 6.73 4.26 -25.39
N ALA A 85 5.97 4.46 -26.47
CA ALA A 85 4.81 3.64 -26.79
C ALA A 85 5.16 2.17 -27.02
N VAL A 86 6.24 1.86 -27.77
CA VAL A 86 6.71 0.48 -27.95
C VAL A 86 7.11 -0.15 -26.61
N TYR A 87 7.77 0.61 -25.73
CA TYR A 87 8.13 0.11 -24.40
C TYR A 87 6.90 -0.17 -23.53
N VAL A 88 5.91 0.73 -23.51
CA VAL A 88 4.66 0.56 -22.77
C VAL A 88 3.87 -0.65 -23.28
N LEU A 89 3.69 -0.81 -24.61
CA LEU A 89 3.02 -1.98 -25.18
C LEU A 89 3.69 -3.28 -24.76
N ARG A 90 5.03 -3.33 -24.72
CA ARG A 90 5.76 -4.52 -24.24
C ARG A 90 5.49 -4.83 -22.77
N GLN A 91 5.39 -3.80 -21.91
CA GLN A 91 5.04 -4.01 -20.50
C GLN A 91 3.58 -4.47 -20.35
N ILE A 92 2.66 -3.87 -21.10
CA ILE A 92 1.24 -4.27 -21.14
C ILE A 92 1.12 -5.74 -21.54
N GLU A 93 1.75 -6.16 -22.65
CA GLU A 93 1.75 -7.56 -23.09
C GLU A 93 2.35 -8.52 -22.05
N ARG A 94 3.44 -8.10 -21.41
CA ARG A 94 4.03 -8.86 -20.30
C ARG A 94 3.06 -9.00 -19.13
N PHE A 95 2.36 -7.94 -18.75
CA PHE A 95 1.40 -7.96 -17.65
C PHE A 95 0.11 -8.70 -17.99
N LYS A 96 -0.35 -8.68 -19.25
CA LYS A 96 -1.44 -9.55 -19.73
C LYS A 96 -1.09 -11.03 -19.55
N LEU A 97 0.16 -11.41 -19.87
CA LEU A 97 0.61 -12.80 -19.80
C LEU A 97 0.90 -13.28 -18.37
N CYS A 98 1.57 -12.45 -17.58
CA CYS A 98 2.13 -12.86 -16.29
C CYS A 98 1.41 -12.24 -15.09
N GLY A 99 0.46 -11.33 -15.28
CA GLY A 99 -0.06 -10.47 -14.24
C GLY A 99 0.94 -9.38 -13.82
N VAL A 100 0.45 -8.41 -13.06
CA VAL A 100 1.29 -7.39 -12.41
C VAL A 100 1.75 -7.93 -11.06
N PRO A 101 3.06 -8.03 -10.79
CA PRO A 101 3.55 -8.42 -9.47
C PRO A 101 2.94 -7.56 -8.38
N SER A 102 2.34 -8.16 -7.35
CA SER A 102 1.69 -7.40 -6.28
C SER A 102 2.66 -6.49 -5.51
N SER A 103 3.97 -6.77 -5.58
CA SER A 103 5.03 -5.91 -5.06
C SER A 103 5.20 -4.59 -5.80
N PHE A 104 4.67 -4.46 -7.02
CA PHE A 104 4.69 -3.22 -7.81
C PHE A 104 3.42 -2.40 -7.60
N LEU A 105 2.42 -2.95 -6.92
CA LEU A 105 1.19 -2.25 -6.62
C LEU A 105 1.31 -1.63 -5.22
N PRO A 106 0.75 -0.42 -5.01
CA PRO A 106 0.57 0.06 -3.66
C PRO A 106 -0.31 -0.95 -2.92
N PHE A 107 0.06 -1.29 -1.68
CA PHE A 107 -0.76 -2.16 -0.86
C PHE A 107 -2.17 -1.57 -0.77
N THR A 108 -3.14 -2.23 -1.39
CA THR A 108 -4.56 -1.92 -1.25
C THR A 108 -5.13 -2.80 -0.16
N PRO A 109 -5.36 -2.26 1.04
CA PRO A 109 -6.05 -3.03 2.09
C PRO A 109 -7.43 -3.44 1.59
N SER A 110 -7.81 -4.67 1.93
CA SER A 110 -9.16 -5.18 1.69
C SER A 110 -10.16 -4.39 2.55
N PRO A 111 -11.27 -3.90 1.99
CA PRO A 111 -12.21 -3.05 2.70
C PRO A 111 -12.97 -3.77 3.82
N THR A 112 -12.93 -5.10 3.85
CA THR A 112 -13.54 -5.95 4.88
C THR A 112 -12.55 -6.54 5.86
N GLU A 113 -11.24 -6.37 5.62
CA GLU A 113 -10.21 -6.95 6.46
C GLU A 113 -9.87 -6.03 7.63
N ILE A 114 -9.68 -6.65 8.79
CA ILE A 114 -9.25 -5.96 10.01
C ILE A 114 -7.73 -6.03 10.06
N TYR A 115 -7.10 -4.91 10.38
CA TYR A 115 -5.65 -4.79 10.49
C TYR A 115 -5.23 -4.31 11.87
N ARG A 116 -4.04 -4.72 12.28
CA ARG A 116 -3.22 -3.96 13.25
C ARG A 116 -2.19 -3.15 12.49
N ILE A 117 -2.03 -1.87 12.82
CA ILE A 117 -1.06 -0.99 12.16
C ILE A 117 0.24 -1.00 12.98
N HIS A 118 1.16 -1.89 12.62
CA HIS A 118 2.42 -2.12 13.33
C HIS A 118 3.46 -1.04 13.00
N SER A 119 4.23 -0.64 14.00
CA SER A 119 5.38 0.24 13.80
C SER A 119 6.54 -0.55 13.21
N VAL A 120 7.19 -0.02 12.16
CA VAL A 120 8.46 -0.58 11.68
C VAL A 120 9.58 -0.36 12.69
N LYS A 121 9.57 0.79 13.40
CA LYS A 121 10.56 1.13 14.43
C LYS A 121 10.54 0.17 15.63
N VAL A 122 9.35 -0.26 16.04
CA VAL A 122 9.18 -1.23 17.15
C VAL A 122 8.12 -2.26 16.75
N PRO A 123 8.50 -3.35 16.05
CA PRO A 123 7.56 -4.32 15.46
C PRO A 123 6.61 -5.00 16.45
N SER A 124 6.95 -5.02 17.74
CA SER A 124 6.11 -5.54 18.83
C SER A 124 5.04 -4.54 19.32
N LYS A 125 4.88 -3.40 18.63
CA LYS A 125 3.95 -2.33 18.99
C LYS A 125 3.15 -1.86 17.78
N CYS A 126 1.94 -1.41 18.02
CA CYS A 126 1.04 -0.91 16.99
C CYS A 126 0.31 0.37 17.42
N ILE A 127 -0.36 1.03 16.46
CA ILE A 127 -1.27 2.14 16.74
C ILE A 127 -2.42 1.64 17.61
N HIS A 128 -2.67 2.36 18.70
CA HIS A 128 -3.65 2.04 19.72
C HIS A 128 -4.39 3.30 20.18
N LEU A 129 -5.68 3.17 20.46
CA LEU A 129 -6.49 4.22 21.08
C LEU A 129 -6.16 4.39 22.56
N ALA A 130 -5.89 5.61 23.01
CA ALA A 130 -5.50 5.88 24.40
C ALA A 130 -6.56 5.42 25.43
N SER A 131 -7.85 5.38 25.06
CA SER A 131 -8.92 4.82 25.90
C SER A 131 -8.80 3.32 26.19
N GLY A 132 -7.93 2.58 25.51
CA GLY A 132 -7.64 1.18 25.83
C GLY A 132 -8.84 0.24 25.64
N ALA A 133 -8.98 -0.74 26.54
CA ALA A 133 -10.05 -1.75 26.48
C ALA A 133 -11.43 -1.23 26.92
N ASN A 134 -11.54 0.02 27.39
CA ASN A 134 -12.82 0.58 27.84
C ASN A 134 -13.86 0.55 26.71
N ASN A 135 -15.14 0.31 26.99
CA ASN A 135 -16.17 0.21 25.94
C ASN A 135 -16.45 1.51 25.16
N HIS A 136 -15.85 2.62 25.56
CA HIS A 136 -16.05 3.93 24.95
C HIS A 136 -14.81 4.39 24.18
N ALA A 137 -15.01 5.03 23.03
CA ALA A 137 -13.99 5.66 22.20
C ALA A 137 -14.41 7.11 21.89
N PRO A 138 -14.12 8.08 22.78
CA PRO A 138 -14.62 9.43 22.64
C PRO A 138 -14.00 10.16 21.44
N ASN A 139 -14.66 11.21 20.95
CA ASN A 139 -14.02 12.15 20.05
C ASN A 139 -12.82 12.79 20.75
N GLY A 140 -11.68 12.86 20.07
CA GLY A 140 -10.42 13.32 20.64
C GLY A 140 -9.58 12.22 21.30
N ASP A 141 -10.04 10.96 21.27
CA ASP A 141 -9.24 9.85 21.77
C ASP A 141 -7.95 9.69 20.96
N ARG A 142 -6.81 9.92 21.62
CA ARG A 142 -5.52 10.04 20.97
C ARG A 142 -5.03 8.69 20.44
N CYS A 143 -4.48 8.68 19.24
CA CYS A 143 -3.73 7.54 18.74
C CYS A 143 -2.31 7.58 19.32
N HIS A 144 -1.85 6.47 19.90
CA HIS A 144 -0.49 6.33 20.41
C HIS A 144 0.07 4.94 20.12
N LEU A 145 1.37 4.77 20.34
CA LEU A 145 2.03 3.49 20.22
C LEU A 145 1.80 2.67 21.50
N TRP A 146 1.43 1.40 21.37
CA TRP A 146 1.31 0.50 22.50
C TRP A 146 1.75 -0.92 22.14
N THR A 147 2.18 -1.70 23.14
CA THR A 147 2.48 -3.13 22.96
C THR A 147 1.30 -3.85 22.31
N THR A 148 1.55 -4.56 21.22
CA THR A 148 0.52 -5.34 20.52
C THR A 148 0.01 -6.45 21.44
N VAL A 149 -1.30 -6.50 21.66
CA VAL A 149 -1.98 -7.59 22.36
C VAL A 149 -2.22 -8.69 21.34
N VAL A 150 -1.58 -9.85 21.49
CA VAL A 150 -1.64 -10.94 20.49
C VAL A 150 -2.57 -12.08 20.90
N ASP A 151 -2.83 -12.26 22.20
CA ASP A 151 -3.54 -13.42 22.74
C ASP A 151 -5.07 -13.27 22.74
N SER A 152 -5.58 -12.09 22.36
CA SER A 152 -7.01 -11.83 22.30
C SER A 152 -7.34 -10.74 21.27
N ARG A 153 -8.64 -10.66 20.94
CA ARG A 153 -9.20 -9.45 20.32
C ARG A 153 -8.98 -8.27 21.24
N HIS A 154 -8.59 -7.14 20.66
CA HIS A 154 -8.38 -5.89 21.38
C HIS A 154 -8.74 -4.74 20.44
N HIS A 155 -10.03 -4.42 20.38
CA HIS A 155 -10.60 -3.52 19.36
C HIS A 155 -9.94 -2.13 19.31
N ALA A 156 -9.29 -1.69 20.38
CA ALA A 156 -8.51 -0.45 20.40
C ALA A 156 -7.20 -0.49 19.57
N GLN A 157 -6.76 -1.66 19.10
CA GLN A 157 -5.62 -1.86 18.19
C GLN A 157 -6.05 -2.26 16.77
N GLU A 158 -7.35 -2.35 16.52
CA GLU A 158 -7.91 -2.94 15.31
C GLU A 158 -8.55 -1.87 14.44
N TRP A 159 -8.20 -1.90 13.16
CA TRP A 159 -8.52 -0.86 12.19
C TRP A 159 -9.02 -1.47 10.90
N VAL A 160 -9.95 -0.80 10.23
CA VAL A 160 -10.36 -1.13 8.86
C VAL A 160 -9.94 0.02 7.97
N PHE A 161 -9.16 -0.26 6.92
CA PHE A 161 -8.77 0.74 5.94
C PHE A 161 -9.68 0.63 4.72
N VAL A 162 -10.59 1.58 4.54
CA VAL A 162 -11.61 1.56 3.50
C VAL A 162 -11.92 2.97 3.01
N ASP A 163 -11.96 3.16 1.68
CA ASP A 163 -12.25 4.44 1.03
C ASP A 163 -11.36 5.61 1.51
N GLY A 164 -10.08 5.30 1.79
CA GLY A 164 -9.12 6.26 2.33
C GLY A 164 -9.30 6.59 3.82
N LEU A 165 -10.28 5.99 4.50
CA LEU A 165 -10.48 6.15 5.94
C LEU A 165 -9.80 5.02 6.71
N ILE A 166 -9.15 5.35 7.81
CA ILE A 166 -8.69 4.37 8.81
C ILE A 166 -9.73 4.32 9.92
N LYS A 167 -10.74 3.45 9.76
CA LYS A 167 -11.89 3.32 10.66
C LYS A 167 -11.52 2.48 11.88
N SER A 168 -12.06 2.86 13.03
CA SER A 168 -11.90 2.11 14.27
C SER A 168 -12.84 0.91 14.29
N VAL A 169 -12.32 -0.29 14.60
CA VAL A 169 -13.19 -1.45 14.89
C VAL A 169 -13.94 -1.26 16.22
N LYS A 170 -13.34 -0.53 17.16
CA LYS A 170 -13.94 -0.22 18.46
C LYS A 170 -15.19 0.66 18.35
N ASP A 171 -15.20 1.59 17.40
CA ASP A 171 -16.37 2.41 17.06
C ASP A 171 -16.39 2.69 15.55
N PRO A 172 -17.18 1.91 14.78
CA PRO A 172 -17.23 2.04 13.32
C PRO A 172 -17.75 3.37 12.79
N THR A 173 -18.33 4.22 13.66
CA THR A 173 -18.75 5.59 13.30
C THR A 173 -17.59 6.59 13.30
N LYS A 174 -16.38 6.14 13.64
CA LYS A 174 -15.20 6.99 13.84
C LYS A 174 -13.99 6.50 13.06
N CYS A 175 -13.09 7.44 12.75
CA CYS A 175 -11.85 7.19 12.05
C CYS A 175 -10.70 8.03 12.61
N ILE A 176 -9.46 7.71 12.24
CA ILE A 176 -8.29 8.53 12.53
C ILE A 176 -8.42 9.86 11.77
N HIS A 177 -8.34 10.97 12.52
CA HIS A 177 -8.52 12.34 12.06
C HIS A 177 -7.34 13.20 12.51
N VAL A 178 -6.92 14.13 11.65
CA VAL A 178 -5.91 15.15 11.96
C VAL A 178 -6.56 16.29 12.73
N MET A 179 -6.15 16.52 13.99
CA MET A 179 -6.84 17.38 14.96
C MET A 179 -7.17 18.79 14.46
N SER A 180 -6.33 19.41 13.63
CA SER A 180 -6.60 20.72 13.02
C SER A 180 -7.84 20.79 12.10
N GLY A 181 -8.51 19.67 11.81
CA GLY A 181 -9.79 19.65 11.07
C GLY A 181 -9.62 19.96 9.59
N SER A 182 -10.68 20.31 8.87
CA SER A 182 -10.58 20.59 7.42
C SER A 182 -10.17 22.02 7.07
N THR A 183 -10.39 22.99 7.97
CA THR A 183 -10.27 24.42 7.65
C THR A 183 -8.92 25.04 8.03
N SER A 184 -8.25 24.53 9.05
CA SER A 184 -6.96 25.05 9.49
C SER A 184 -5.82 24.33 8.77
N PRO A 185 -4.68 24.96 8.48
CA PRO A 185 -3.50 24.25 7.96
C PRO A 185 -3.04 23.15 8.93
N ALA A 186 -2.58 22.02 8.38
CA ALA A 186 -1.93 21.00 9.19
C ALA A 186 -0.46 21.39 9.47
N PHE A 187 0.05 21.06 10.66
CA PHE A 187 1.41 21.43 11.09
C PHE A 187 2.11 20.23 11.76
N ASN A 188 3.41 20.35 11.99
CA ASN A 188 4.20 19.32 12.66
C ASN A 188 3.81 19.25 14.14
N GLY A 189 3.42 18.06 14.60
CA GLY A 189 2.89 17.84 15.95
C GLY A 189 1.38 17.84 16.05
N ASP A 190 0.67 18.06 14.93
CA ASP A 190 -0.79 17.99 14.88
C ASP A 190 -1.27 16.57 15.20
N LEU A 191 -2.12 16.42 16.21
CA LEU A 191 -2.44 15.11 16.77
C LEU A 191 -3.26 14.26 15.79
N CYS A 192 -2.92 12.97 15.72
CA CYS A 192 -3.80 11.96 15.12
C CYS A 192 -4.70 11.42 16.22
N HIS A 193 -6.00 11.65 16.10
CA HIS A 193 -6.98 11.25 17.11
C HIS A 193 -8.22 10.62 16.48
N LEU A 194 -9.08 10.03 17.29
CA LEU A 194 -10.33 9.46 16.83
C LEU A 194 -11.40 10.55 16.75
N TRP A 195 -12.14 10.59 15.65
CA TRP A 195 -13.27 11.52 15.48
C TRP A 195 -14.39 10.90 14.66
N HIS A 196 -15.62 11.38 14.85
CA HIS A 196 -16.78 10.95 14.06
C HIS A 196 -16.53 11.17 12.57
N ILE A 197 -16.88 10.17 11.76
CA ILE A 197 -16.77 10.24 10.30
C ILE A 197 -17.74 11.32 9.81
N VAL A 198 -17.23 12.26 9.02
CA VAL A 198 -18.03 13.28 8.35
C VAL A 198 -18.50 12.70 7.00
N PRO A 199 -19.80 12.72 6.67
CA PRO A 199 -20.27 12.24 5.38
C PRO A 199 -19.64 13.02 4.21
N GLY A 200 -19.27 12.29 3.15
CA GLY A 200 -18.62 12.87 1.97
C GLY A 200 -17.10 12.97 2.10
N ARG A 201 -16.49 13.81 1.26
CA ARG A 201 -15.03 14.03 1.28
C ARG A 201 -14.65 14.93 2.45
N HIS A 202 -13.68 14.49 3.23
CA HIS A 202 -13.16 15.24 4.36
C HIS A 202 -11.67 14.95 4.52
N ALA A 203 -10.84 15.77 3.86
CA ALA A 203 -9.41 15.52 3.70
C ALA A 203 -8.64 15.29 5.02
N ALA A 204 -9.12 15.84 6.15
CA ALA A 204 -8.52 15.61 7.47
C ALA A 204 -8.78 14.20 8.06
N GLN A 205 -9.67 13.41 7.44
CA GLN A 205 -9.99 12.02 7.77
C GLN A 205 -9.45 11.03 6.73
N GLU A 206 -8.98 11.55 5.59
CA GLU A 206 -8.53 10.75 4.46
C GLU A 206 -7.01 10.55 4.53
N TRP A 207 -6.59 9.31 4.28
CA TRP A 207 -5.23 8.82 4.36
C TRP A 207 -4.87 8.11 3.06
N ILE A 208 -3.61 8.30 2.65
CA ILE A 208 -3.02 7.64 1.50
C ILE A 208 -1.94 6.71 2.04
N LEU A 209 -2.08 5.42 1.78
CA LEU A 209 -1.02 4.47 2.04
C LEU A 209 -0.06 4.45 0.86
N ASP A 210 1.15 4.96 1.08
CA ASP A 210 2.21 5.12 0.08
C ASP A 210 3.43 4.34 0.55
N GLY A 211 3.55 3.09 0.08
CA GLY A 211 4.50 2.12 0.62
C GLY A 211 4.23 1.86 2.11
N LYS A 212 5.13 2.33 2.97
CA LYS A 212 5.02 2.23 4.44
C LYS A 212 4.52 3.53 5.11
N LEU A 213 4.27 4.59 4.33
CA LEU A 213 3.84 5.88 4.87
C LEU A 213 2.31 5.96 4.87
N LEU A 214 1.73 6.36 5.99
CA LEU A 214 0.32 6.77 6.08
C LEU A 214 0.25 8.30 5.93
N LYS A 215 0.17 8.76 4.68
CA LYS A 215 0.21 10.19 4.32
C LYS A 215 -1.16 10.82 4.51
N SER A 216 -1.20 12.06 4.96
CA SER A 216 -2.45 12.81 5.06
C SER A 216 -2.91 13.26 3.67
N ALA A 217 -4.16 12.98 3.30
CA ALA A 217 -4.72 13.54 2.06
C ALA A 217 -4.83 15.08 2.13
N LYS A 218 -5.08 15.64 3.33
CA LYS A 218 -5.08 17.09 3.57
C LYS A 218 -3.73 17.76 3.32
N CYS A 219 -2.64 17.08 3.65
CA CYS A 219 -1.29 17.61 3.49
C CYS A 219 -0.34 16.48 3.06
N PRO A 220 -0.25 16.18 1.74
CA PRO A 220 0.48 15.02 1.23
C PRO A 220 1.99 15.02 1.49
N THR A 221 2.56 16.15 1.94
CA THR A 221 3.95 16.27 2.38
C THR A 221 4.16 15.81 3.83
N LYS A 222 3.10 15.39 4.52
CA LYS A 222 3.13 14.94 5.91
C LYS A 222 2.48 13.56 6.08
N CYS A 223 2.94 12.81 7.07
CA CYS A 223 2.43 11.48 7.39
C CYS A 223 2.31 11.25 8.91
N ILE A 224 1.68 10.14 9.30
CA ILE A 224 1.66 9.69 10.70
C ILE A 224 3.09 9.37 11.14
N HIS A 225 3.50 9.96 12.26
CA HIS A 225 4.84 9.93 12.82
C HIS A 225 4.78 9.69 14.34
N LEU A 226 5.69 8.86 14.85
CA LEU A 226 5.91 8.66 16.29
C LEU A 226 6.67 9.84 16.89
N ALA A 227 6.08 10.55 17.87
CA ALA A 227 6.62 11.79 18.44
C ALA A 227 8.07 11.67 18.95
N SER A 228 8.49 10.49 19.41
CA SER A 228 9.90 10.23 19.78
C SER A 228 10.91 10.38 18.62
N GLY A 229 10.49 10.38 17.36
CA GLY A 229 11.36 10.55 16.20
C GLY A 229 12.45 9.47 16.14
N ARG A 230 13.72 9.86 16.22
CA ARG A 230 14.86 8.90 16.28
C ARG A 230 15.13 8.32 17.67
N ASN A 231 14.57 8.91 18.73
CA ASN A 231 14.77 8.43 20.10
C ASN A 231 14.02 7.11 20.35
N PRO A 232 14.37 6.31 21.37
CA PRO A 232 13.61 5.10 21.70
C PRO A 232 12.11 5.37 21.91
N SER A 233 11.26 4.55 21.29
CA SER A 233 9.81 4.62 21.46
C SER A 233 9.35 3.83 22.69
N TYR A 234 8.22 4.23 23.26
CA TYR A 234 7.65 3.67 24.49
C TYR A 234 6.11 3.55 24.39
N ASN A 235 5.49 2.87 25.36
CA ASN A 235 4.04 2.79 25.44
C ASN A 235 3.46 4.18 25.76
N GLY A 236 2.60 4.68 24.88
CA GLY A 236 2.05 6.03 24.97
C GLY A 236 2.78 7.06 24.11
N ASP A 237 3.81 6.66 23.35
CA ASP A 237 4.46 7.53 22.35
C ASP A 237 3.43 7.99 21.32
N VAL A 238 3.30 9.30 21.16
CA VAL A 238 2.16 9.91 20.45
C VAL A 238 2.28 9.69 18.95
N CYS A 239 1.17 9.34 18.31
CA CYS A 239 1.06 9.40 16.85
C CYS A 239 0.56 10.79 16.47
N HIS A 240 1.37 11.54 15.72
CA HIS A 240 1.04 12.87 15.24
C HIS A 240 1.45 13.04 13.78
N LEU A 241 1.05 14.15 13.17
CA LEU A 241 1.45 14.49 11.82
C LEU A 241 2.83 15.15 11.82
N TRP A 242 3.70 14.77 10.87
CA TRP A 242 5.01 15.38 10.70
C TRP A 242 5.44 15.38 9.24
N ASP A 243 6.32 16.31 8.85
CA ASP A 243 6.93 16.33 7.52
C ASP A 243 7.62 15.01 7.20
N ILE A 244 7.34 14.47 6.01
CA ILE A 244 7.96 13.25 5.51
C ILE A 244 9.47 13.45 5.45
N GLN A 245 10.22 12.54 6.07
CA GLN A 245 11.67 12.54 6.00
C GLN A 245 12.14 11.84 4.73
N VAL A 246 13.22 12.34 4.14
CA VAL A 246 13.82 11.71 2.95
C VAL A 246 14.60 10.45 3.38
N GLY A 247 14.36 9.35 2.66
CA GLY A 247 14.99 8.05 2.92
C GLY A 247 14.31 7.27 4.04
N ASP A 248 14.97 6.20 4.49
CA ASP A 248 14.45 5.32 5.53
C ASP A 248 14.31 6.06 6.86
N TYR A 249 13.11 6.04 7.42
CA TYR A 249 12.79 6.74 8.65
C TYR A 249 11.69 5.99 9.40
N ALA A 250 12.11 4.93 10.12
CA ALA A 250 11.23 3.96 10.76
C ALA A 250 10.13 4.55 11.68
N ALA A 251 10.32 5.77 12.20
CA ALA A 251 9.31 6.48 13.00
C ALA A 251 8.08 6.95 12.20
N GLN A 252 8.15 6.93 10.86
CA GLN A 252 7.07 7.26 9.93
C GLN A 252 6.55 6.03 9.18
N GLU A 253 7.18 4.88 9.38
CA GLU A 253 6.90 3.66 8.62
C GLU A 253 6.00 2.71 9.41
N TRP A 254 4.97 2.22 8.72
CA TRP A 254 3.93 1.37 9.26
C TRP A 254 3.69 0.15 8.37
N ILE A 255 3.30 -0.96 8.98
CA ILE A 255 2.90 -2.18 8.30
C ILE A 255 1.47 -2.50 8.73
N LEU A 256 0.57 -2.67 7.76
CA LEU A 256 -0.77 -3.18 8.01
C LEU A 256 -0.66 -4.71 8.09
N VAL A 257 -0.84 -5.25 9.29
CA VAL A 257 -0.82 -6.69 9.54
C VAL A 257 -2.26 -7.17 9.63
N PRO A 258 -2.73 -8.02 8.70
CA PRO A 258 -4.02 -8.70 8.81
C PRO A 258 -4.24 -9.31 10.19
N PHE A 259 -5.37 -8.99 10.80
CA PHE A 259 -5.84 -9.72 11.97
C PHE A 259 -6.47 -11.02 11.47
N SER A 260 -5.78 -12.14 11.68
CA SER A 260 -6.37 -13.47 11.59
C SER A 260 -6.94 -13.82 12.96
N ASP A 261 -8.19 -14.25 13.04
CA ASP A 261 -8.68 -14.86 14.27
C ASP A 261 -7.71 -15.99 14.67
N PRO A 262 -7.33 -16.10 15.96
CA PRO A 262 -6.57 -17.25 16.38
C PRO A 262 -7.35 -18.50 15.95
N PRO A 263 -6.68 -19.53 15.41
CA PRO A 263 -7.36 -20.76 15.02
C PRO A 263 -8.19 -21.23 16.23
N PRO A 264 -9.45 -21.67 16.02
CA PRO A 264 -10.30 -22.10 17.11
C PRO A 264 -9.51 -23.10 17.96
N SER A 265 -9.39 -22.81 19.26
CA SER A 265 -8.66 -23.69 20.16
C SER A 265 -9.29 -25.07 20.04
N LEU A 266 -8.51 -26.03 19.55
CA LEU A 266 -8.88 -27.43 19.61
C LEU A 266 -8.96 -27.76 21.10
N GLY A 267 -10.18 -27.79 21.64
CA GLY A 267 -10.41 -28.21 23.01
C GLY A 267 -9.93 -29.65 23.15
N PHE A 268 -8.79 -29.83 23.82
CA PHE A 268 -8.29 -31.13 24.27
C PHE A 268 -8.69 -31.33 25.73
#